data_AF-A0A084D6A7-F1
#
_entry.id   AF-A0A084D6A7-F1
#
_cell.length_a   1.000
_cell.length_b   1.000
_cell.length_c   1.000
_cell.angle_alpha   90.00
_cell.angle_beta   90.00
_cell.angle_gamma   90.00
#
_symmetry.space_group_name_H-M   'P 1'
#
loop_
_entity.id
_entity.type
_entity.pdbx_description
1 polymer ?
#
loop_
_entity_poly.entity_id
_entity_poly.type
_entity_poly.pdbx_seq_one_letter_code
_entity_poly.pdbx_strand_id
1 'polypeptide(L)'
;MKKLVAAIAFAADKHRNQRRKDEEGSPYINHPIALADVLANEAGIEDERVIVAAVLHDTVEDTETTEQELLRLFGKDVADIVMEVTDDKSLPKDERKRLQVEHAATISRRAKLVKLADKICNLRDIVRHPPADWPLERKQAYFDWAKSVVDPMRGVHPGLEAIFDAAYDARPAD
;
A
#
# COMPACT_ATOMS: atom_id res chain seq x y z
N MET A 1 -11.12 15.72 7.25
CA MET A 1 -12.09 15.56 6.14
C MET A 1 -11.73 16.34 4.87
N LYS A 2 -11.49 17.66 4.89
CA LYS A 2 -11.19 18.43 3.66
C LYS A 2 -9.96 17.92 2.91
N LYS A 3 -8.87 17.60 3.63
CA LYS A 3 -7.64 17.06 3.03
C LYS A 3 -7.84 15.68 2.43
N LEU A 4 -8.57 14.79 3.11
CA LEU A 4 -8.87 13.46 2.60
C LEU A 4 -9.64 13.49 1.28
N VAL A 5 -10.70 14.30 1.18
CA VAL A 5 -11.46 14.43 -0.08
C VAL A 5 -10.59 14.97 -1.21
N ALA A 6 -9.74 15.96 -0.92
CA ALA A 6 -8.78 16.50 -1.90
C ALA A 6 -7.75 15.44 -2.35
N ALA A 7 -7.26 14.60 -1.42
CA ALA A 7 -6.33 13.53 -1.73
C ALA A 7 -6.98 12.44 -2.61
N ILE A 8 -8.22 12.06 -2.33
CA ILE A 8 -8.98 11.10 -3.15
C ILE A 8 -9.16 11.64 -4.56
N ALA A 9 -9.60 12.91 -4.70
CA ALA A 9 -9.77 13.52 -6.01
C ALA A 9 -8.44 13.59 -6.79
N PHE A 10 -7.35 13.95 -6.11
CA PHE A 10 -6.02 13.99 -6.70
C PHE A 10 -5.53 12.62 -7.15
N ALA A 11 -5.60 11.60 -6.28
CA ALA A 11 -5.21 10.23 -6.61
C ALA A 11 -6.07 9.67 -7.75
N ALA A 12 -7.37 9.96 -7.77
CA ALA A 12 -8.27 9.53 -8.85
C ALA A 12 -7.86 10.13 -10.20
N ASP A 13 -7.49 11.41 -10.24
CA ASP A 13 -7.03 12.05 -11.48
C ASP A 13 -5.67 11.51 -11.95
N LYS A 14 -4.71 11.35 -11.03
CA LYS A 14 -3.37 10.82 -11.33
C LYS A 14 -3.42 9.38 -11.83
N HIS A 15 -4.25 8.54 -11.21
CA HIS A 15 -4.42 7.14 -11.58
C HIS A 15 -5.55 6.88 -12.58
N ARG A 16 -6.13 7.91 -13.23
CA ARG A 16 -7.34 7.79 -14.09
C ARG A 16 -7.24 6.72 -15.19
N ASN A 17 -6.03 6.50 -15.70
CA ASN A 17 -5.76 5.55 -16.77
C ASN A 17 -5.11 4.25 -16.27
N GLN A 18 -4.77 4.15 -14.99
CA GLN A 18 -4.19 2.95 -14.40
C GLN A 18 -5.29 1.97 -14.04
N ARG A 19 -4.99 0.67 -14.18
CA ARG A 19 -5.88 -0.45 -13.82
C ARG A 19 -5.15 -1.43 -12.91
N ARG A 20 -5.92 -2.15 -12.09
CA ARG A 20 -5.47 -3.33 -11.36
C ARG A 20 -5.25 -4.48 -12.35
N LYS A 21 -4.61 -5.55 -11.87
CA LYS A 21 -4.18 -6.71 -12.69
C LYS A 21 -5.14 -7.90 -12.60
N ASP A 22 -6.26 -7.71 -11.91
CA ASP A 22 -7.39 -8.62 -11.89
C ASP A 22 -7.98 -8.80 -13.30
N GLU A 23 -8.77 -9.86 -13.48
CA GLU A 23 -9.35 -10.21 -14.79
C GLU A 23 -10.19 -9.09 -15.42
N GLU A 24 -10.90 -8.32 -14.60
CA GLU A 24 -11.75 -7.21 -15.06
C GLU A 24 -10.95 -5.93 -15.34
N GLY A 25 -9.69 -5.87 -14.91
CA GLY A 25 -8.86 -4.66 -14.97
C GLY A 25 -9.53 -3.52 -14.21
N SER A 26 -9.83 -3.71 -12.94
CA SER A 26 -10.56 -2.72 -12.12
C SER A 26 -9.83 -1.36 -12.03
N PRO A 27 -10.53 -0.22 -11.88
CA PRO A 27 -9.88 1.09 -11.71
C PRO A 27 -8.90 1.11 -10.54
N TYR A 28 -7.67 1.61 -10.76
CA TYR A 28 -6.61 1.54 -9.75
C TYR A 28 -6.95 2.30 -8.46
N ILE A 29 -7.71 3.38 -8.55
CA ILE A 29 -8.14 4.19 -7.40
C ILE A 29 -8.85 3.39 -6.31
N ASN A 30 -9.44 2.24 -6.65
CA ASN A 30 -10.04 1.33 -5.66
C ASN A 30 -9.00 0.84 -4.65
N HIS A 31 -7.73 0.69 -5.05
CA HIS A 31 -6.62 0.26 -4.19
C HIS A 31 -6.31 1.28 -3.08
N PRO A 32 -5.91 2.54 -3.38
CA PRO A 32 -5.68 3.50 -2.31
C PRO A 32 -6.90 3.76 -1.40
N ILE A 33 -8.12 3.65 -1.93
CA ILE A 33 -9.34 3.76 -1.12
C ILE A 33 -9.46 2.57 -0.14
N ALA A 34 -9.18 1.34 -0.58
CA ALA A 34 -9.20 0.17 0.29
C ALA A 34 -8.18 0.28 1.43
N LEU A 35 -6.99 0.84 1.19
CA LEU A 35 -6.02 1.11 2.27
C LEU A 35 -6.59 2.08 3.30
N ALA A 36 -7.21 3.18 2.84
CA ALA A 36 -7.82 4.16 3.73
C ALA A 36 -8.96 3.55 4.57
N ASP A 37 -9.75 2.64 3.98
CA ASP A 37 -10.80 1.90 4.67
C ASP A 37 -10.24 0.96 5.75
N VAL A 38 -9.22 0.15 5.43
CA VAL A 38 -8.53 -0.72 6.40
C VAL A 38 -7.99 0.11 7.57
N LEU A 39 -7.34 1.23 7.27
CA LEU A 39 -6.74 2.09 8.31
C LEU A 39 -7.81 2.74 9.20
N ALA A 40 -8.82 3.38 8.60
CA ALA A 40 -9.79 4.17 9.34
C ALA A 40 -10.84 3.29 10.03
N ASN A 41 -11.40 2.31 9.32
CA ASN A 41 -12.61 1.60 9.75
C ASN A 41 -12.31 0.25 10.40
N GLU A 42 -11.30 -0.49 9.93
CA GLU A 42 -10.94 -1.79 10.55
C GLU A 42 -9.94 -1.62 11.68
N ALA A 43 -8.94 -0.76 11.51
CA ALA A 43 -7.86 -0.56 12.47
C ALA A 43 -8.07 0.61 13.43
N GLY A 44 -9.05 1.48 13.19
CA GLY A 44 -9.35 2.63 14.05
C GLY A 44 -8.26 3.70 14.08
N ILE A 45 -7.48 3.85 12.99
CA ILE A 45 -6.46 4.89 12.89
C ILE A 45 -7.13 6.25 12.66
N GLU A 46 -6.92 7.20 13.58
CA GLU A 46 -7.48 8.55 13.50
C GLU A 46 -6.52 9.61 12.92
N ASP A 47 -5.24 9.26 12.72
CA ASP A 47 -4.25 10.22 12.19
C ASP A 47 -4.53 10.51 10.70
N GLU A 48 -5.16 11.65 10.42
CA GLU A 48 -5.52 12.09 9.07
C GLU A 48 -4.32 12.06 8.10
N ARG A 49 -3.09 12.30 8.58
CA ARG A 49 -1.89 12.28 7.73
C ARG A 49 -1.60 10.88 7.21
N VAL A 50 -1.81 9.85 8.03
CA VAL A 50 -1.61 8.44 7.65
C VAL A 50 -2.65 8.03 6.62
N ILE A 51 -3.92 8.38 6.85
CA ILE A 51 -5.02 8.06 5.92
C ILE A 51 -4.82 8.78 4.58
N VAL A 52 -4.47 10.06 4.62
CA VAL A 52 -4.17 10.84 3.40
C VAL A 52 -2.96 10.26 2.67
N ALA A 53 -1.89 9.92 3.36
CA ALA A 53 -0.72 9.30 2.75
C ALA A 53 -1.05 7.93 2.14
N ALA A 54 -1.92 7.14 2.75
CA ALA A 54 -2.39 5.87 2.18
C ALA A 54 -3.16 6.06 0.87
N VAL A 55 -3.99 7.10 0.75
CA VAL A 55 -4.66 7.44 -0.52
C VAL A 55 -3.65 7.87 -1.60
N LEU A 56 -2.50 8.41 -1.21
CA LEU A 56 -1.50 8.98 -2.12
C LEU A 56 -0.28 8.07 -2.36
N HIS A 57 -0.18 6.91 -1.69
CA HIS A 57 1.07 6.16 -1.55
C HIS A 57 1.75 5.78 -2.87
N ASP A 58 0.96 5.45 -3.90
CA ASP A 58 1.48 5.07 -5.22
C ASP A 58 1.56 6.23 -6.22
N THR A 59 1.14 7.43 -5.84
CA THR A 59 1.08 8.55 -6.79
C THR A 59 2.47 8.91 -7.31
N VAL A 60 3.49 8.94 -6.45
CA VAL A 60 4.88 9.19 -6.86
C VAL A 60 5.47 7.99 -7.58
N GLU A 61 5.13 6.77 -7.16
CA GLU A 61 5.70 5.54 -7.75
C GLU A 61 5.17 5.28 -9.17
N ASP A 62 3.88 5.45 -9.42
CA ASP A 62 3.20 4.98 -10.62
C ASP A 62 2.68 6.09 -11.55
N THR A 63 2.88 7.36 -11.19
CA THR A 63 2.39 8.51 -11.97
C THR A 63 3.46 9.59 -12.09
N GLU A 64 3.15 10.70 -12.78
CA GLU A 64 4.05 11.86 -12.92
C GLU A 64 4.04 12.79 -11.68
N THR A 65 3.54 12.30 -10.54
CA THR A 65 3.47 13.08 -9.29
C THR A 65 4.86 13.25 -8.70
N THR A 66 5.17 14.46 -8.22
CA THR A 66 6.46 14.76 -7.56
C THR A 66 6.30 15.00 -6.07
N GLU A 67 7.37 14.79 -5.31
CA GLU A 67 7.42 15.15 -3.89
C GLU A 67 7.06 16.62 -3.67
N GLN A 68 7.56 17.53 -4.53
CA GLN A 68 7.26 18.96 -4.43
C GLN A 68 5.77 19.27 -4.67
N GLU A 69 5.09 18.48 -5.50
CA GLU A 69 3.63 18.57 -5.67
C GLU A 69 2.92 18.19 -4.37
N LEU A 70 3.30 17.07 -3.75
CA LEU A 70 2.73 16.63 -2.48
C LEU A 70 3.00 17.61 -1.33
N LEU A 71 4.22 18.15 -1.25
CA LEU A 71 4.61 19.15 -0.27
C LEU A 71 3.73 20.39 -0.34
N ARG A 72 3.44 20.89 -1.55
CA ARG A 72 2.61 22.09 -1.76
C ARG A 72 1.13 21.82 -1.45
N LEU A 73 0.60 20.66 -1.83
CA LEU A 73 -0.83 20.38 -1.74
C LEU A 73 -1.26 19.80 -0.39
N PHE A 74 -0.46 18.93 0.20
CA PHE A 74 -0.83 18.14 1.38
C PHE A 74 0.04 18.42 2.60
N GLY A 75 1.25 18.96 2.39
CA GLY A 75 2.19 19.38 3.42
C GLY A 75 3.28 18.34 3.71
N LYS A 76 4.28 18.76 4.50
CA LYS A 76 5.50 17.99 4.77
C LYS A 76 5.23 16.60 5.35
N ASP A 77 4.43 16.50 6.40
CA ASP A 77 4.17 15.22 7.05
C ASP A 77 3.61 14.15 6.09
N VAL A 78 2.72 14.55 5.16
CA VAL A 78 2.14 13.61 4.19
C VAL A 78 3.18 13.24 3.13
N ALA A 79 3.89 14.22 2.60
CA ALA A 79 4.92 13.98 1.60
C ALA A 79 6.00 13.04 2.13
N ASP A 80 6.50 13.28 3.35
CA ASP A 80 7.50 12.43 4.00
C ASP A 80 7.01 10.97 4.07
N ILE A 81 5.77 10.73 4.54
CA ILE A 81 5.21 9.36 4.64
C ILE A 81 5.13 8.70 3.26
N VAL A 82 4.66 9.42 2.24
CA VAL A 82 4.55 8.89 0.86
C VAL A 82 5.93 8.54 0.31
N MET A 83 6.94 9.38 0.53
CA MET A 83 8.30 9.11 0.10
C MET A 83 8.92 7.90 0.79
N GLU A 84 8.62 7.66 2.07
CA GLU A 84 9.09 6.47 2.80
C GLU A 84 8.50 5.15 2.27
N VAL A 85 7.33 5.19 1.63
CA VAL A 85 6.65 3.98 1.10
C VAL A 85 6.78 3.81 -0.40
N THR A 86 7.31 4.81 -1.11
CA THR A 86 7.56 4.81 -2.56
C THR A 86 8.82 4.00 -2.89
N ASP A 87 8.73 3.03 -3.78
CA ASP A 87 9.92 2.32 -4.27
C ASP A 87 10.60 3.09 -5.42
N ASP A 88 11.93 2.98 -5.51
CA ASP A 88 12.70 3.52 -6.64
C ASP A 88 12.49 2.66 -7.90
N LYS A 89 11.66 3.15 -8.83
CA LYS A 89 11.35 2.49 -10.12
C LYS A 89 12.54 2.37 -11.08
N SER A 90 13.67 3.03 -10.83
CA SER A 90 14.88 2.86 -11.64
C SER A 90 15.57 1.51 -11.39
N LEU A 91 15.27 0.86 -10.26
CA LEU A 91 15.85 -0.42 -9.87
C LEU A 91 15.07 -1.62 -10.43
N PRO A 92 15.75 -2.75 -10.69
CA PRO A 92 15.09 -4.00 -11.03
C PRO A 92 14.07 -4.43 -9.97
N LYS A 93 12.99 -5.10 -10.40
CA LYS A 93 11.89 -5.50 -9.51
C LYS A 93 12.34 -6.32 -8.30
N ASP A 94 13.28 -7.24 -8.49
CA ASP A 94 13.77 -8.10 -7.41
C ASP A 94 14.61 -7.30 -6.40
N GLU A 95 15.32 -6.27 -6.87
CA GLU A 95 16.06 -5.36 -6.01
C GLU A 95 15.12 -4.47 -5.19
N ARG A 96 14.06 -3.94 -5.81
CA ARG A 96 13.00 -3.20 -5.08
C ARG A 96 12.36 -4.06 -3.98
N LYS A 97 12.06 -5.33 -4.29
CA LYS A 97 11.53 -6.29 -3.31
C LYS A 97 12.50 -6.55 -2.16
N ARG A 98 13.80 -6.66 -2.44
CA ARG A 98 14.85 -6.84 -1.42
C ARG A 98 14.93 -5.62 -0.50
N LEU A 99 14.95 -4.42 -1.06
CA LEU A 99 15.01 -3.16 -0.32
C LEU A 99 13.77 -2.94 0.56
N GLN A 100 12.58 -3.35 0.11
CA GLN A 100 11.38 -3.29 0.95
C GLN A 100 11.54 -4.10 2.25
N VAL A 101 12.21 -5.25 2.20
CA VAL A 101 12.48 -6.07 3.40
C VAL A 101 13.57 -5.42 4.26
N GLU A 102 14.65 -4.94 3.63
CA GLU A 102 15.80 -4.33 4.33
C GLU A 102 15.41 -3.06 5.10
N HIS A 103 14.59 -2.20 4.49
CA HIS A 103 14.18 -0.92 5.09
C HIS A 103 12.92 -1.02 5.95
N ALA A 104 12.20 -2.14 5.92
CA ALA A 104 10.95 -2.31 6.67
C ALA A 104 11.10 -1.94 8.16
N ALA A 105 12.20 -2.33 8.80
CA ALA A 105 12.42 -2.04 10.21
C ALA A 105 12.70 -0.55 10.50
N THR A 106 13.24 0.21 9.54
CA THR A 106 13.80 1.56 9.73
C THR A 106 12.84 2.70 9.38
N ILE A 107 11.83 2.44 8.54
CA ILE A 107 10.81 3.45 8.21
C ILE A 107 10.01 3.88 9.44
N SER A 108 9.43 5.07 9.37
CA SER A 108 8.69 5.70 10.46
C SER A 108 7.44 4.91 10.83
N ARG A 109 6.97 5.08 12.07
CA ARG A 109 5.73 4.43 12.54
C ARG A 109 4.54 4.70 11.60
N ARG A 110 4.44 5.91 11.05
CA ARG A 110 3.36 6.28 10.11
C ARG A 110 3.49 5.55 8.78
N ALA A 111 4.70 5.46 8.23
CA ALA A 111 4.97 4.70 7.00
C ALA A 111 4.69 3.20 7.20
N LYS A 112 5.05 2.62 8.35
CA LYS A 112 4.72 1.22 8.69
C LYS A 112 3.21 0.95 8.65
N LEU A 113 2.38 1.86 9.17
CA LEU A 113 0.91 1.72 9.09
C LEU A 113 0.42 1.66 7.65
N VAL A 114 0.92 2.56 6.78
CA VAL A 114 0.57 2.57 5.35
C VAL A 114 1.04 1.30 4.66
N LYS A 115 2.29 0.87 4.89
CA LYS A 115 2.86 -0.34 4.27
C LYS A 115 2.14 -1.61 4.73
N LEU A 116 1.71 -1.69 6.00
CA LEU A 116 0.86 -2.78 6.51
C LEU A 116 -0.48 -2.82 5.78
N ALA A 117 -1.17 -1.69 5.67
CA ALA A 117 -2.45 -1.59 4.97
C ALA A 117 -2.33 -1.97 3.48
N ASP A 118 -1.26 -1.53 2.80
CA ASP A 118 -0.94 -1.92 1.43
C ASP A 118 -0.82 -3.44 1.29
N LYS A 119 -0.03 -4.09 2.16
CA LYS A 119 0.14 -5.53 2.13
C LYS A 119 -1.17 -6.27 2.41
N ILE A 120 -1.96 -5.84 3.38
CA ILE A 120 -3.29 -6.41 3.66
C ILE A 120 -4.18 -6.37 2.42
N CYS A 121 -4.29 -5.20 1.77
CA CYS A 121 -5.14 -5.04 0.59
C CYS A 121 -4.65 -5.91 -0.56
N ASN A 122 -3.35 -5.95 -0.82
CA ASN A 122 -2.79 -6.79 -1.87
C ASN A 122 -3.00 -8.30 -1.62
N LEU A 123 -2.87 -8.78 -0.38
CA LEU A 123 -3.16 -10.18 -0.04
C LEU A 123 -4.64 -10.51 -0.27
N ARG A 124 -5.54 -9.64 0.20
CA ARG A 124 -6.99 -9.81 -0.01
C ARG A 124 -7.36 -9.81 -1.50
N ASP A 125 -6.74 -8.94 -2.29
CA ASP A 125 -6.97 -8.87 -3.73
C ASP A 125 -6.48 -10.13 -4.45
N ILE A 126 -5.32 -10.68 -4.09
CA ILE A 126 -4.84 -11.93 -4.68
C ILE A 126 -5.82 -13.10 -4.43
N VAL A 127 -6.53 -13.09 -3.30
CA VAL A 127 -7.53 -14.12 -2.97
C VAL A 127 -8.85 -13.88 -3.70
N ARG A 128 -9.36 -12.65 -3.68
CA ARG A 128 -10.71 -12.32 -4.19
C ARG A 128 -10.73 -12.04 -5.69
N HIS A 129 -9.69 -11.40 -6.19
CA HIS A 129 -9.53 -10.90 -7.56
C HIS A 129 -8.11 -11.22 -8.07
N PRO A 130 -7.73 -12.50 -8.14
CA PRO A 130 -6.37 -12.90 -8.48
C PRO A 130 -5.93 -12.31 -9.82
N PRO A 131 -4.64 -11.97 -9.98
CA PRO A 131 -4.15 -11.58 -11.29
C PRO A 131 -4.30 -12.72 -12.30
N ALA A 132 -4.81 -12.40 -13.49
CA ALA A 132 -5.19 -13.37 -14.52
C ALA A 132 -4.02 -14.27 -14.97
N ASP A 133 -2.80 -13.76 -14.94
CA ASP A 133 -1.59 -14.42 -15.44
C ASP A 133 -0.76 -15.10 -14.34
N TRP A 134 -1.21 -15.12 -13.08
CA TRP A 134 -0.38 -15.63 -11.98
C TRP A 134 -0.64 -17.12 -11.73
N PRO A 135 0.40 -17.98 -11.88
CA PRO A 135 0.32 -19.35 -11.40
C PRO A 135 0.29 -19.40 -9.87
N LEU A 136 -0.14 -20.53 -9.30
CA LEU A 136 -0.33 -20.69 -7.85
C LEU A 136 0.95 -20.38 -7.06
N GLU A 137 2.09 -20.85 -7.54
CA GLU A 137 3.41 -20.66 -6.93
C GLU A 137 3.77 -19.18 -6.84
N ARG A 138 3.37 -18.38 -7.84
CA ARG A 138 3.62 -16.93 -7.84
C ARG A 138 2.74 -16.20 -6.84
N LYS A 139 1.49 -16.65 -6.65
CA LYS A 139 0.58 -16.11 -5.61
C LYS A 139 1.15 -16.41 -4.23
N GLN A 140 1.51 -17.67 -3.99
CA GLN A 140 2.16 -18.13 -2.76
C GLN A 140 3.46 -17.39 -2.45
N ALA A 141 4.35 -17.22 -3.44
CA ALA A 141 5.59 -16.46 -3.28
C ALA A 141 5.34 -14.97 -2.96
N TYR A 142 4.24 -14.38 -3.43
CA TYR A 142 3.87 -13.03 -3.03
C TYR A 142 3.47 -12.96 -1.57
N PHE A 143 2.69 -13.93 -1.06
CA PHE A 143 2.34 -14.02 0.35
C PHE A 143 3.58 -14.13 1.23
N ASP A 144 4.50 -15.03 0.87
CA ASP A 144 5.70 -15.28 1.66
C ASP A 144 6.64 -14.04 1.66
N TRP A 145 6.73 -13.34 0.53
CA TRP A 145 7.42 -12.05 0.45
C TRP A 145 6.70 -10.94 1.25
N ALA A 146 5.38 -10.86 1.20
CA ALA A 146 4.63 -9.87 1.97
C ALA A 146 4.87 -10.06 3.48
N LYS A 147 4.93 -11.32 3.93
CA LYS A 147 5.27 -11.65 5.32
C LYS A 147 6.69 -11.23 5.70
N SER A 148 7.68 -11.44 4.82
CA SER A 148 9.05 -11.01 5.11
C SER A 148 9.22 -9.50 5.17
N VAL A 149 8.37 -8.73 4.49
CA VAL A 149 8.28 -7.27 4.64
C VAL A 149 7.60 -6.88 5.96
N VAL A 150 6.54 -7.60 6.38
CA VAL A 150 5.74 -7.24 7.56
C VAL A 150 6.39 -7.65 8.88
N ASP A 151 7.06 -8.80 8.95
CA ASP A 151 7.62 -9.32 10.21
C ASP A 151 8.60 -8.33 10.89
N PRO A 152 9.51 -7.63 10.18
CA PRO A 152 10.38 -6.60 10.78
C PRO A 152 9.64 -5.33 11.25
N MET A 153 8.38 -5.13 10.83
CA MET A 153 7.56 -3.97 11.19
C MET A 153 6.67 -4.21 12.41
N ARG A 154 6.59 -5.45 12.93
CA ARG A 154 5.70 -5.81 14.05
C ARG A 154 5.96 -5.01 15.32
N GLY A 155 4.93 -4.93 16.17
CA GLY A 155 4.93 -4.11 17.38
C GLY A 155 4.51 -2.66 17.14
N VAL A 156 3.98 -2.34 15.96
CA VAL A 156 3.53 -0.99 15.59
C VAL A 156 2.06 -0.79 15.91
N HIS A 157 1.22 -1.76 15.55
CA HIS A 157 -0.23 -1.69 15.76
C HIS A 157 -0.84 -3.10 15.79
N PRO A 158 -1.17 -3.63 16.98
CA PRO A 158 -1.59 -5.03 17.12
C PRO A 158 -2.86 -5.36 16.33
N GLY A 159 -3.80 -4.42 16.19
CA GLY A 159 -5.00 -4.64 15.38
C GLY A 159 -4.71 -4.78 13.89
N LEU A 160 -3.75 -4.01 13.35
CA LEU A 160 -3.37 -4.08 11.93
C LEU A 160 -2.58 -5.36 11.66
N GLU A 161 -1.70 -5.73 12.59
CA GLU A 161 -0.95 -6.98 12.53
C GLU A 161 -1.87 -8.20 12.56
N ALA A 162 -2.92 -8.19 13.40
CA ALA A 162 -3.93 -9.25 13.41
C ALA A 162 -4.75 -9.32 12.11
N ILE A 163 -5.10 -8.17 11.52
CA ILE A 163 -5.76 -8.12 10.21
C ILE A 163 -4.85 -8.68 9.12
N PHE A 164 -3.55 -8.36 9.15
CA PHE A 164 -2.56 -8.92 8.25
C PHE A 164 -2.44 -10.43 8.41
N ASP A 165 -2.35 -10.94 9.64
CA ASP A 165 -2.26 -12.37 9.91
C ASP A 165 -3.48 -13.12 9.36
N ALA A 166 -4.69 -12.60 9.57
CA ALA A 166 -5.91 -13.17 9.00
C ALA A 166 -5.92 -13.13 7.46
N ALA A 167 -5.38 -12.08 6.84
CA ALA A 167 -5.24 -12.00 5.38
C ALA A 167 -4.19 -12.98 4.86
N TYR A 168 -3.09 -13.18 5.60
CA TYR A 168 -2.03 -14.13 5.27
C TYR A 168 -2.51 -15.59 5.40
N ASP A 169 -3.31 -15.91 6.41
CA ASP A 169 -3.87 -17.25 6.61
C ASP A 169 -4.81 -17.68 5.47
N ALA A 170 -5.33 -16.73 4.69
CA ALA A 170 -6.09 -16.98 3.46
C ALA A 170 -5.19 -17.30 2.24
N ARG A 171 -3.89 -17.55 2.43
CA ARG A 171 -2.93 -17.93 1.39
C ARG A 171 -3.47 -19.11 0.55
N PRO A 172 -3.50 -19.00 -0.79
CA PRO A 172 -3.95 -20.09 -1.64
C PRO A 172 -3.19 -21.39 -1.40
N ALA A 173 -3.92 -22.46 -1.09
CA ALA A 173 -3.42 -23.82 -0.97
C ALA A 173 -3.67 -24.61 -2.28
N ASP A 174 -2.99 -25.75 -2.41
CA ASP A 174 -3.14 -26.69 -3.52
C ASP A 174 -4.50 -27.41 -3.53
#